data_AF-A0A2I0NDR3-F1
#
_entry.id   AF-A0A2I0NDR3-F1
#
_cell.length_a   1.000
_cell.length_b   1.000
_cell.length_c   1.000
_cell.angle_alpha   90.00
_cell.angle_beta   90.00
_cell.angle_gamma   90.00
#
_symmetry.space_group_name_H-M   'P 1'
#
loop_
_entity.id
_entity.type
_entity.pdbx_description
1 polymer ?
#
loop_
_entity_poly.entity_id
_entity_poly.type
_entity_poly.pdbx_seq_one_letter_code
_entity_poly.pdbx_strand_id
1 'polypeptide(L)'
;MKHELSKDDIIKGVQCPKKLWLSKHRCDLIPESKNYHHPEHIKLSKEEIKKFTKELFPRAVAPQSSQLSSMLVETKELLKENHPVIANPVFKYKKIISPSDYLVSTPKGYQLYEIKSATGYKPIHLVDLALQDYVLKGNSIPISDIFIVTINNKYER
;
A
#
# COMPACT_ATOMS: atom_id res chain seq x y z
N MET A 1 -17.64 1.51 15.55
CA MET A 1 -16.77 2.11 14.51
C MET A 1 -17.51 2.05 13.17
N LYS A 2 -18.05 3.14 12.63
CA LYS A 2 -18.92 3.08 11.43
C LYS A 2 -18.57 4.06 10.29
N HIS A 3 -17.44 4.78 10.37
CA HIS A 3 -17.15 5.90 9.44
C HIS A 3 -15.68 6.03 9.00
N GLU A 4 -14.89 4.95 8.99
CA GLU A 4 -13.49 4.99 8.53
C GLU A 4 -13.36 4.31 7.16
N LEU A 5 -12.58 4.92 6.28
CA LEU A 5 -12.29 4.40 4.95
C LEU A 5 -10.82 4.01 4.87
N SER A 6 -10.53 2.86 4.28
CA SER A 6 -9.17 2.52 3.89
C SER A 6 -8.80 3.22 2.57
N LYS A 7 -7.50 3.27 2.29
CA LYS A 7 -6.95 3.60 0.97
C LYS A 7 -7.70 2.87 -0.15
N ASP A 8 -7.85 1.54 -0.01
CA ASP A 8 -8.56 0.70 -0.98
C ASP A 8 -10.03 1.09 -1.15
N ASP A 9 -10.70 1.51 -0.08
CA ASP A 9 -12.09 1.95 -0.16
C ASP A 9 -12.22 3.23 -0.99
N ILE A 10 -11.34 4.19 -0.76
CA ILE A 10 -11.32 5.44 -1.53
C ILE A 10 -11.00 5.15 -2.99
N ILE A 11 -10.01 4.30 -3.26
CA ILE A 11 -9.67 3.90 -4.64
C ILE A 11 -10.84 3.21 -5.33
N LYS A 12 -11.56 2.30 -4.65
CA LYS A 12 -12.80 1.72 -5.18
C LYS A 12 -13.83 2.81 -5.48
N GLY A 13 -14.01 3.78 -4.58
CA GLY A 13 -14.97 4.86 -4.72
C GLY A 13 -14.66 5.79 -5.90
N VAL A 14 -13.40 6.14 -6.08
CA VAL A 14 -12.91 6.93 -7.23
C VAL A 14 -13.14 6.20 -8.54
N GLN A 15 -12.86 4.89 -8.59
CA GLN A 15 -13.12 4.08 -9.79
C GLN A 15 -14.62 3.91 -10.07
N CYS A 16 -15.40 3.61 -9.03
CA CYS A 16 -16.83 3.36 -9.15
C CYS A 16 -17.50 3.43 -7.76
N PRO A 17 -18.34 4.44 -7.48
CA PRO A 17 -19.05 4.55 -6.21
C PRO A 17 -19.89 3.31 -5.86
N LYS A 18 -20.48 2.65 -6.85
CA LYS A 18 -21.23 1.39 -6.66
C LYS A 18 -20.31 0.26 -6.17
N LYS A 19 -19.07 0.18 -6.66
CA LYS A 19 -18.07 -0.82 -6.22
C LYS A 19 -17.72 -0.63 -4.75
N LEU A 20 -17.49 0.61 -4.31
CA LEU A 20 -17.29 0.93 -2.90
C LEU A 20 -18.50 0.50 -2.06
N TRP A 21 -19.71 0.94 -2.47
CA TRP A 21 -20.92 0.63 -1.72
C TRP A 21 -21.14 -0.88 -1.57
N LEU A 22 -21.03 -1.64 -2.66
CA LEU A 22 -21.12 -3.11 -2.63
C LEU A 22 -20.08 -3.71 -1.68
N SER A 23 -18.82 -3.27 -1.73
CA SER A 23 -17.76 -3.79 -0.86
C SER A 23 -17.99 -3.56 0.64
N LYS A 24 -18.78 -2.54 1.00
CA LYS A 24 -19.08 -2.18 2.40
C LYS A 24 -20.41 -2.74 2.91
N HIS A 25 -21.39 -2.87 2.03
CA HIS A 25 -22.78 -3.13 2.42
C HIS A 25 -23.35 -4.42 1.87
N ARG A 26 -22.84 -4.91 0.73
CA ARG A 26 -23.34 -6.10 0.02
C ARG A 26 -22.19 -6.88 -0.61
N CYS A 27 -21.21 -7.28 0.21
CA CYS A 27 -20.06 -8.06 -0.28
C CYS A 27 -20.49 -9.43 -0.84
N ASP A 28 -21.64 -9.93 -0.39
CA ASP A 28 -22.34 -11.13 -0.90
C ASP A 28 -22.72 -11.02 -2.39
N LEU A 29 -22.87 -9.80 -2.92
CA LEU A 29 -23.18 -9.57 -4.34
C LEU A 29 -21.93 -9.39 -5.21
N ILE A 30 -20.73 -9.34 -4.61
CA ILE A 30 -19.50 -9.28 -5.39
C ILE A 30 -19.23 -10.68 -5.93
N PRO A 31 -19.20 -10.88 -7.27
CA PRO A 31 -18.92 -12.19 -7.83
C PRO A 31 -17.60 -12.73 -7.28
N GLU A 32 -17.58 -13.99 -6.86
CA GLU A 32 -16.32 -14.69 -6.61
C GLU A 32 -15.49 -14.55 -7.89
N SER A 33 -14.35 -13.86 -7.80
CA SER A 33 -13.50 -13.59 -8.95
C SER A 33 -12.81 -14.89 -9.37
N LYS A 34 -13.55 -15.84 -9.94
CA LYS A 34 -12.96 -17.13 -10.30
C LYS A 34 -12.06 -17.01 -11.53
N ASN A 35 -12.27 -16.07 -12.45
CA ASN A 35 -11.47 -15.98 -13.68
C ASN A 35 -11.46 -14.59 -14.37
N TYR A 36 -11.42 -13.46 -13.65
CA TYR A 36 -11.26 -12.17 -14.33
C TYR A 36 -9.78 -11.91 -14.62
N HIS A 37 -9.33 -12.36 -15.80
CA HIS A 37 -7.97 -12.16 -16.29
C HIS A 37 -7.88 -10.83 -17.03
N HIS A 38 -7.29 -9.81 -16.39
CA HIS A 38 -6.83 -8.66 -17.15
C HIS A 38 -5.44 -9.01 -17.72
N PRO A 39 -5.21 -8.95 -19.04
CA PRO A 39 -3.99 -9.44 -19.71
C PRO A 39 -2.67 -8.79 -19.26
N GLU A 40 -2.72 -7.73 -18.44
CA GLU A 40 -1.57 -6.99 -17.93
C GLU A 40 -1.15 -7.41 -16.51
N HIS A 41 -1.92 -8.30 -15.85
CA HIS A 41 -1.60 -8.77 -14.51
C HIS A 41 -0.70 -9.99 -14.65
N ILE A 42 0.57 -9.83 -14.31
CA ILE A 42 1.49 -10.97 -14.22
C ILE A 42 0.99 -11.88 -13.12
N LYS A 43 0.95 -13.20 -13.39
CA LYS A 43 0.55 -14.24 -12.43
C LYS A 43 1.63 -14.48 -11.35
N LEU A 44 2.22 -13.43 -10.77
CA LEU A 44 2.96 -13.61 -9.53
C LEU A 44 1.95 -13.64 -8.38
N SER A 45 2.02 -14.72 -7.61
CA SER A 45 1.37 -14.83 -6.30
C SER A 45 1.88 -13.73 -5.36
N LYS A 46 1.09 -13.45 -4.32
CA LYS A 46 1.50 -12.49 -3.28
C LYS A 46 2.78 -12.95 -2.57
N GLU A 47 2.96 -14.25 -2.44
CA GLU A 47 4.13 -14.90 -1.85
C GLU A 47 5.40 -14.65 -2.69
N GLU A 48 5.30 -14.77 -4.01
CA GLU A 48 6.41 -14.50 -4.93
C GLU A 48 6.81 -13.02 -4.89
N ILE A 49 5.85 -12.10 -4.93
CA ILE A 49 6.13 -10.67 -4.81
C ILE A 49 6.83 -10.37 -3.49
N LYS A 50 6.34 -10.93 -2.38
CA LYS A 50 6.97 -10.76 -1.05
C LYS A 50 8.40 -11.27 -1.02
N LYS A 51 8.72 -12.34 -1.74
CA LYS A 51 10.10 -12.84 -1.84
C LYS A 51 11.01 -11.82 -2.51
N PHE A 52 10.61 -11.30 -3.67
CA PHE A 52 11.40 -10.30 -4.39
C PHE A 52 11.52 -8.97 -3.62
N THR A 53 10.46 -8.53 -2.95
CA THR A 53 10.53 -7.28 -2.18
C THR A 53 11.39 -7.42 -0.93
N LYS A 54 11.51 -8.62 -0.34
CA LYS A 54 12.50 -8.89 0.71
C LYS A 54 13.94 -8.81 0.19
N GLU A 55 14.19 -9.23 -1.06
CA GLU A 55 15.52 -9.06 -1.68
C GLU A 55 15.84 -7.58 -1.95
N LEU A 56 14.85 -6.78 -2.34
CA LEU A 56 15.00 -5.33 -2.53
C LEU A 56 15.20 -4.57 -1.21
N PHE A 57 14.56 -5.05 -0.14
CA PHE A 57 14.56 -4.41 1.19
C PHE A 57 14.95 -5.40 2.31
N PRO A 58 16.18 -5.92 2.31
CA PRO A 58 16.57 -7.04 3.18
C PRO A 58 16.60 -6.73 4.67
N ARG A 59 16.62 -5.44 5.03
CA ARG A 59 16.63 -4.95 6.41
C ARG A 59 15.28 -4.35 6.84
N ALA A 60 14.22 -4.60 6.08
CA ALA A 60 12.91 -4.07 6.40
C ALA A 60 12.36 -4.69 7.70
N VAL A 61 11.89 -3.83 8.60
CA VAL A 61 11.08 -4.21 9.76
C VAL A 61 9.62 -3.88 9.50
N ALA A 62 8.69 -4.57 10.15
CA ALA A 62 7.27 -4.33 9.95
C ALA A 62 6.54 -4.35 11.31
N PRO A 63 5.38 -3.65 11.42
CA PRO A 63 4.42 -3.94 12.47
C PRO A 63 4.08 -5.45 12.48
N GLN A 64 4.03 -6.04 13.66
CA GLN A 64 3.79 -7.48 13.88
C GLN A 64 2.34 -7.78 14.24
N SER A 65 1.62 -6.81 14.81
CA SER A 65 0.22 -7.03 15.17
C SER A 65 -0.69 -7.16 13.94
N SER A 66 -1.77 -7.93 14.11
CA SER A 66 -2.89 -8.00 13.16
C SER A 66 -3.99 -6.99 13.48
N GLN A 67 -3.96 -6.35 14.65
CA GLN A 67 -4.96 -5.40 15.07
C GLN A 67 -4.56 -3.99 14.63
N LEU A 68 -5.43 -3.33 13.86
CA LEU A 68 -5.16 -2.01 13.29
C LEU A 68 -4.68 -0.97 14.32
N SER A 69 -5.32 -0.91 15.50
CA SER A 69 -4.93 0.03 16.56
C SER A 69 -3.49 -0.19 17.03
N SER A 70 -3.08 -1.45 17.14
CA SER A 70 -1.72 -1.82 17.55
C SER A 70 -0.72 -1.60 16.43
N MET A 71 -1.08 -1.91 15.18
CA MET A 71 -0.24 -1.60 14.01
C MET A 71 0.08 -0.10 13.89
N LEU A 72 -0.90 0.77 14.20
CA LEU A 72 -0.69 2.22 14.23
C LEU A 72 0.28 2.65 15.33
N VAL A 73 0.29 1.97 16.47
CA VAL A 73 1.23 2.23 17.58
C VAL A 73 2.62 1.74 17.20
N GLU A 74 2.74 0.49 16.76
CA GLU A 74 4.01 -0.12 16.33
C GLU A 74 4.64 0.67 15.19
N THR A 75 3.87 1.12 14.20
CA THR A 75 4.39 1.98 13.12
C THR A 75 5.04 3.25 13.67
N LYS A 76 4.44 3.88 14.68
CA LYS A 76 5.02 5.09 15.31
C LYS A 76 6.28 4.78 16.09
N GLU A 77 6.35 3.64 16.75
CA GLU A 77 7.55 3.18 17.46
C GLU A 77 8.69 2.94 16.50
N LEU A 78 8.44 2.20 15.40
CA LEU A 78 9.45 1.95 14.38
C LEU A 78 10.00 3.23 13.74
N LEU A 79 9.15 4.25 13.56
CA LEU A 79 9.58 5.58 13.12
C LEU A 79 10.46 6.29 14.15
N LYS A 80 10.08 6.25 15.44
CA LYS A 80 10.87 6.87 16.53
C LYS A 80 12.25 6.22 16.70
N GLU A 81 12.33 4.91 16.47
CA GLU A 81 13.58 4.15 16.50
C GLU A 81 14.47 4.41 15.28
N ASN A 82 14.02 5.23 14.31
CA ASN A 82 14.75 5.56 13.09
C ASN A 82 15.15 4.31 12.27
N HIS A 83 14.28 3.30 12.21
CA HIS A 83 14.53 2.15 11.35
C HIS A 83 14.71 2.59 9.89
N PRO A 84 15.76 2.10 9.20
CA PRO A 84 16.10 2.59 7.86
C PRO A 84 15.06 2.19 6.81
N VAL A 85 14.36 1.06 7.01
CA VAL A 85 13.34 0.58 6.09
C VAL A 85 12.19 -0.02 6.90
N ILE A 86 10.97 0.47 6.69
CA ILE A 86 9.76 -0.03 7.33
C ILE A 86 8.82 -0.57 6.26
N ALA A 87 8.49 -1.86 6.35
CA ALA A 87 7.52 -2.54 5.49
C ALA A 87 6.13 -2.52 6.12
N ASN A 88 5.11 -2.36 5.29
CA ASN A 88 3.71 -2.30 5.69
C ASN A 88 3.39 -1.31 6.85
N PRO A 89 4.04 -0.11 6.94
CA PRO A 89 3.64 0.86 7.96
C PRO A 89 2.21 1.31 7.72
N VAL A 90 1.47 1.53 8.81
CA VAL A 90 0.07 1.95 8.75
C VAL A 90 -0.06 3.36 9.31
N PHE A 91 -0.72 4.22 8.55
CA PHE A 91 -1.00 5.59 8.94
C PHE A 91 -2.50 5.86 8.99
N LYS A 92 -2.88 6.85 9.79
CA LYS A 92 -4.26 7.33 9.87
C LYS A 92 -4.31 8.85 9.87
N TYR A 93 -5.10 9.43 8.99
CA TYR A 93 -5.32 10.87 8.95
C TYR A 93 -6.75 11.18 8.53
N LYS A 94 -7.45 12.08 9.25
CA LYS A 94 -8.87 12.44 9.00
C LYS A 94 -9.78 11.22 8.72
N LYS A 95 -9.70 10.18 9.54
CA LYS A 95 -10.47 8.92 9.42
C LYS A 95 -10.14 8.06 8.19
N ILE A 96 -9.08 8.38 7.47
CA ILE A 96 -8.53 7.58 6.38
C ILE A 96 -7.42 6.71 6.93
N ILE A 97 -7.50 5.40 6.71
CA ILE A 97 -6.46 4.43 7.05
C ILE A 97 -5.66 4.13 5.79
N SER A 98 -4.36 4.33 5.83
CA SER A 98 -3.49 4.17 4.67
C SER A 98 -2.26 3.35 5.05
N PRO A 99 -2.28 2.03 4.81
CA PRO A 99 -1.08 1.23 4.74
C PRO A 99 -0.26 1.61 3.49
N SER A 100 1.06 1.63 3.65
CA SER A 100 2.03 1.78 2.56
C SER A 100 2.88 0.52 2.47
N ASP A 101 3.39 0.16 1.29
CA ASP A 101 4.18 -1.07 1.16
C ASP A 101 5.55 -0.93 1.83
N TYR A 102 6.31 0.12 1.48
CA TYR A 102 7.61 0.40 2.09
C TYR A 102 7.86 1.89 2.27
N LEU A 103 8.47 2.23 3.40
CA LEU A 103 8.99 3.56 3.71
C LEU A 103 10.49 3.47 4.02
N VAL A 104 11.32 4.18 3.27
CA VAL A 104 12.78 4.15 3.38
C VAL A 104 13.29 5.48 3.90
N SER A 105 14.03 5.47 5.00
CA SER A 105 14.61 6.68 5.59
C SER A 105 15.82 7.16 4.79
N THR A 106 15.90 8.47 4.54
CA THR A 106 17.01 9.15 3.85
C THR A 106 17.35 10.45 4.57
N PRO A 107 18.52 11.08 4.29
CA PRO A 107 18.85 12.39 4.85
C PRO A 107 17.86 13.51 4.49
N LYS A 108 17.06 13.35 3.43
CA LYS A 108 16.08 14.35 2.97
C LYS A 108 14.65 14.09 3.46
N GLY A 109 14.45 13.06 4.29
CA GLY A 109 13.14 12.54 4.67
C GLY A 109 12.95 11.11 4.20
N TYR A 110 11.71 10.69 3.99
CA TYR A 110 11.39 9.32 3.62
C TYR A 110 11.09 9.19 2.13
N GLN A 111 11.44 8.04 1.56
CA GLN A 111 11.00 7.62 0.23
C GLN A 111 9.89 6.59 0.38
N LEU A 112 8.78 6.79 -0.34
CA LEU A 112 7.65 5.86 -0.39
C LEU A 112 7.82 4.93 -1.60
N TYR A 113 7.73 3.62 -1.40
CA TYR A 113 7.73 2.63 -2.48
C TYR A 113 6.42 1.85 -2.46
N GLU A 114 5.68 1.89 -3.55
CA GLU A 114 4.45 1.11 -3.78
C GLU A 114 4.73 0.00 -4.80
N ILE A 115 4.46 -1.25 -4.42
CA ILE A 115 4.75 -2.44 -5.22
C ILE A 115 3.50 -2.85 -5.99
N LYS A 116 3.62 -3.04 -7.30
CA LYS A 116 2.52 -3.51 -8.15
C LYS A 116 2.87 -4.81 -8.87
N SER A 117 1.94 -5.77 -8.83
CA SER A 117 2.01 -7.00 -9.63
C SER A 117 1.64 -6.75 -11.09
N ALA A 118 2.38 -5.87 -11.75
CA ALA A 118 2.14 -5.46 -13.12
C ALA A 118 3.47 -5.06 -13.77
N THR A 119 3.52 -5.07 -15.10
CA THR A 119 4.66 -4.60 -15.89
C THR A 119 4.73 -3.09 -16.06
N GLY A 120 3.72 -2.38 -15.55
CA GLY A 120 3.59 -0.93 -15.66
C GLY A 120 2.61 -0.39 -14.63
N TYR A 121 2.59 0.94 -14.50
CA TYR A 121 1.61 1.62 -13.65
C TYR A 121 0.35 1.99 -14.43
N LYS A 122 -0.74 2.21 -13.69
CA LYS A 122 -2.01 2.71 -14.22
C LYS A 122 -2.31 4.08 -13.61
N PRO A 123 -3.09 4.95 -14.26
CA PRO A 123 -3.45 6.26 -13.70
C PRO A 123 -4.03 6.18 -12.27
N ILE A 124 -4.77 5.11 -11.97
CA ILE A 124 -5.32 4.91 -10.62
C ILE A 124 -4.24 4.70 -9.54
N HIS A 125 -3.06 4.19 -9.91
CA HIS A 125 -1.94 4.07 -8.97
C HIS A 125 -1.38 5.45 -8.58
N LEU A 126 -1.53 6.47 -9.43
CA LEU A 126 -1.14 7.83 -9.08
C LEU A 126 -2.10 8.44 -8.07
N VAL A 127 -3.40 8.15 -8.19
CA VAL A 127 -4.41 8.55 -7.19
C VAL A 127 -4.15 7.87 -5.85
N ASP A 128 -3.79 6.59 -5.89
CA ASP A 128 -3.37 5.80 -4.73
C ASP A 128 -2.17 6.43 -4.03
N LEU A 129 -1.11 6.75 -4.76
CA LEU A 129 0.06 7.44 -4.21
C LEU A 129 -0.24 8.83 -3.67
N ALA A 130 -1.06 9.62 -4.37
CA ALA A 130 -1.45 10.96 -3.91
C ALA A 130 -2.23 10.89 -2.58
N LEU A 131 -3.08 9.88 -2.41
CA LEU A 131 -3.78 9.64 -1.16
C LEU A 131 -2.83 9.23 -0.04
N GLN A 132 -1.85 8.36 -0.33
CA GLN A 132 -0.82 7.98 0.64
C GLN A 132 0.00 9.19 1.08
N ASP A 133 0.50 9.98 0.13
CA ASP A 133 1.24 11.21 0.39
C ASP A 133 0.44 12.19 1.26
N TYR A 134 -0.84 12.38 0.94
CA TYR A 134 -1.73 13.21 1.76
C TYR A 134 -1.86 12.70 3.21
N VAL A 135 -2.02 11.40 3.41
CA VAL A 135 -2.13 10.81 4.76
C VAL A 135 -0.81 10.87 5.52
N LEU A 136 0.32 10.62 4.84
CA LEU A 136 1.68 10.69 5.38
C LEU A 136 2.02 12.12 5.82
N LYS A 137 1.79 13.12 4.95
CA LYS A 137 1.95 14.55 5.28
C LYS A 137 1.05 14.98 6.43
N GLY A 138 -0.18 14.46 6.48
CA GLY A 138 -1.08 14.68 7.62
C GLY A 138 -0.58 14.12 8.95
N ASN A 139 0.36 13.18 8.93
CA ASN A 139 1.08 12.65 10.09
C ASN A 139 2.48 13.27 10.26
N SER A 140 2.76 14.38 9.58
CA SER A 140 4.06 15.08 9.60
C SER A 140 5.24 14.20 9.16
N ILE A 141 5.00 13.23 8.27
CA ILE A 141 6.07 12.42 7.68
C ILE A 141 6.61 13.16 6.44
N PRO A 142 7.88 13.61 6.45
CA PRO A 142 8.46 14.32 5.30
C PRO A 142 8.75 13.34 4.18
N ILE A 143 8.01 13.43 3.07
CA ILE A 143 8.24 12.59 1.88
C ILE A 143 9.17 13.33 0.92
N SER A 144 10.29 12.69 0.60
CA SER A 144 11.32 13.17 -0.33
C SER A 144 11.03 12.73 -1.76
N ASP A 145 10.73 11.45 -1.96
CA ASP A 145 10.40 10.86 -3.26
C ASP A 145 9.34 9.77 -3.12
N ILE A 146 8.65 9.46 -4.23
CA ILE A 146 7.65 8.41 -4.31
C ILE A 146 7.92 7.56 -5.55
N PHE A 147 7.95 6.25 -5.38
CA PHE A 147 8.26 5.27 -6.41
C PHE A 147 7.11 4.27 -6.58
N ILE A 148 6.81 3.93 -7.83
CA ILE A 148 6.04 2.73 -8.17
C ILE A 148 7.03 1.67 -8.65
N VAL A 149 7.05 0.52 -7.99
CA VAL A 149 7.88 -0.62 -8.36
C VAL A 149 7.01 -1.61 -9.15
N THR A 150 7.46 -1.93 -10.36
CA THR A 150 6.78 -2.85 -11.29
C THR A 150 7.69 -4.03 -11.64
N ILE A 151 7.08 -5.11 -12.11
CA ILE A 151 7.83 -6.30 -12.52
C ILE A 151 8.40 -6.08 -13.93
N ASN A 152 9.69 -6.37 -14.10
CA ASN A 152 10.29 -6.45 -15.42
C ASN A 152 10.03 -7.83 -16.04
N ASN A 153 9.10 -7.92 -17.00
CA ASN A 153 8.80 -9.17 -17.71
C ASN A 153 9.82 -9.55 -18.80
N LYS A 154 10.88 -8.76 -18.97
CA LYS A 154 12.00 -9.02 -19.89
C LYS A 154 13.28 -9.46 -19.17
N TYR A 155 13.20 -9.76 -17.88
CA TYR A 155 14.35 -10.16 -17.09
C TYR A 155 14.74 -11.63 -17.39
N GLU A 156 15.99 -11.85 -17.80
CA GLU A 156 16.61 -13.16 -18.00
C GLU A 156 17.72 -13.36 -16.94
N ARG A 157 17.86 -14.58 -16.39
CA ARG A 157 18.84 -14.92 -15.34
C ARG A 157 20.11 -15.54 -15.91
#